data_AF-A0AAV1JQM6-F1
#
_entry.id   AF-A0AAV1JQM6-F1
#
_cell.length_a   1.000
_cell.length_b   1.000
_cell.length_c   1.000
_cell.angle_alpha   90.00
_cell.angle_beta   90.00
_cell.angle_gamma   90.00
#
_symmetry.space_group_name_H-M   'P 1'
#
loop_
_entity.id
_entity.type
_entity.pdbx_description
1 polymer ?
#
loop_
_entity_poly.entity_id
_entity_poly.type
_entity_poly.pdbx_seq_one_letter_code
_entity_poly.pdbx_strand_id
1 'polypeptide(L)'
;MGSEKCRRHLQNLTSLLVKFGKEPKKIEGRKITNWFRIGEEIFEEFFEAGRSVAWRYAAIREEKETSNVRAQITLNHKWLVLFINVYPNFRIDLDLVGSADSVCKVRSGIEVFLKGLAGSNDTFDNLLRDIGEEGEIEELDRCLKLWAETGHRPDFSKKPSNLNGEHWWWF
;
A
#
# COMPACT_ATOMS: atom_id res chain seq x y z
N MET A 1 -18.81 0.15 15.25
CA MET A 1 -18.85 0.11 13.77
C MET A 1 -17.46 0.13 13.11
N GLY A 2 -16.52 1.00 13.49
CA GLY A 2 -15.18 1.05 12.87
C GLY A 2 -14.30 -0.19 13.09
N SER A 3 -14.24 -0.71 14.33
CA SER A 3 -13.45 -1.90 14.68
C SER A 3 -13.87 -3.17 13.92
N GLU A 4 -15.17 -3.40 13.72
CA GLU A 4 -15.66 -4.57 12.97
C GLU A 4 -15.29 -4.50 11.48
N LYS A 5 -15.33 -3.31 10.88
CA LYS A 5 -14.88 -3.12 9.49
C LYS A 5 -13.37 -3.35 9.38
N CYS A 6 -12.58 -2.75 10.28
CA CYS A 6 -11.13 -2.93 10.35
C CYS A 6 -10.76 -4.41 10.44
N ARG A 7 -11.41 -5.14 11.35
CA ARG A 7 -11.23 -6.58 11.52
C ARG A 7 -11.43 -7.35 10.21
N ARG A 8 -12.51 -7.08 9.49
CA ARG A 8 -12.80 -7.73 8.22
C ARG A 8 -11.71 -7.43 7.17
N HIS A 9 -11.24 -6.19 7.10
CA HIS A 9 -10.14 -5.83 6.20
C HIS A 9 -8.84 -6.58 6.56
N LEU A 10 -8.54 -6.76 7.85
CA LEU A 10 -7.38 -7.54 8.30
C LEU A 10 -7.51 -9.05 7.97
N GLN A 11 -8.72 -9.60 8.03
CA GLN A 11 -8.98 -10.98 7.60
C GLN A 11 -8.77 -11.15 6.08
N ASN A 12 -9.26 -10.18 5.30
CA ASN A 12 -9.06 -10.15 3.85
C ASN A 12 -7.57 -10.02 3.51
N LEU A 13 -6.85 -9.12 4.17
CA LEU A 13 -5.40 -8.95 4.01
C LEU A 13 -4.65 -10.25 4.25
N THR A 14 -5.01 -11.00 5.29
CA THR A 14 -4.40 -12.31 5.56
C THR A 14 -4.62 -13.26 4.37
N SER A 15 -5.84 -13.33 3.82
CA SER A 15 -6.16 -14.16 2.65
C SER A 15 -5.39 -13.73 1.40
N LEU A 16 -5.32 -12.41 1.14
CA LEU A 16 -4.60 -11.84 0.00
C LEU A 16 -3.10 -12.10 0.09
N LEU A 17 -2.48 -11.90 1.26
CA LEU A 17 -1.05 -12.18 1.46
C LEU A 17 -0.72 -13.67 1.27
N VAL A 18 -1.60 -14.58 1.70
CA VAL A 18 -1.45 -16.02 1.43
C VAL A 18 -1.50 -16.31 -0.07
N LYS A 19 -2.43 -15.68 -0.81
CA LYS A 19 -2.51 -15.83 -2.28
C LYS A 19 -1.28 -15.25 -2.96
N PHE A 20 -0.86 -14.04 -2.57
CA PHE A 20 0.32 -13.36 -3.08
C PHE A 20 1.59 -14.22 -2.92
N GLY A 21 1.74 -14.87 -1.76
CA GLY A 21 2.83 -15.81 -1.49
C GLY A 21 2.81 -17.06 -2.36
N LYS A 22 1.64 -17.47 -2.91
CA LYS A 22 1.50 -18.65 -3.79
C LYS A 22 1.58 -18.32 -5.28
N GLU A 23 1.22 -17.11 -5.69
CA GLU A 23 1.23 -16.72 -7.10
C GLU A 23 2.64 -16.81 -7.73
N PRO A 24 2.77 -17.14 -9.02
CA PRO A 24 4.05 -17.05 -9.72
C PRO A 24 4.56 -15.61 -9.80
N LYS A 25 5.79 -15.36 -9.34
CA LYS A 25 6.44 -14.03 -9.30
C LYS A 25 7.05 -13.72 -10.67
N LYS A 26 6.19 -13.72 -11.70
CA LYS A 26 6.62 -13.44 -13.07
C LYS A 26 6.47 -11.95 -13.35
N ILE A 27 7.56 -11.35 -13.82
CA ILE A 27 7.60 -10.02 -14.39
C ILE A 27 7.83 -10.20 -15.89
N GLU A 28 6.77 -10.17 -16.67
CA GLU A 28 6.83 -10.36 -18.13
C GLU A 28 6.79 -9.01 -18.85
N GLY A 29 7.93 -8.32 -18.88
CA GLY A 29 8.03 -6.99 -19.47
C GLY A 29 7.07 -6.02 -18.80
N ARG A 30 6.12 -5.46 -19.57
CA ARG A 30 5.13 -4.46 -19.14
C ARG A 30 3.74 -5.05 -18.83
N LYS A 31 3.61 -6.38 -18.73
CA LYS A 31 2.31 -7.02 -18.47
C LYS A 31 1.94 -7.00 -16.99
N ILE A 32 0.72 -6.55 -16.71
CA ILE A 32 0.10 -6.69 -15.39
C ILE A 32 -0.26 -8.17 -15.15
N THR A 33 0.57 -8.86 -14.36
CA THR A 33 0.38 -10.26 -13.99
C THR A 33 -0.60 -10.40 -12.83
N ASN A 34 -1.03 -11.64 -12.53
CA ASN A 34 -1.91 -11.88 -11.39
C ASN A 34 -1.22 -11.53 -10.06
N TRP A 35 0.08 -11.83 -9.92
CA TRP A 35 0.89 -11.42 -8.78
C TRP A 35 0.84 -9.90 -8.56
N PHE A 36 0.96 -9.12 -9.63
CA PHE A 36 0.87 -7.66 -9.55
C PHE A 36 -0.53 -7.22 -9.10
N ARG A 37 -1.60 -7.74 -9.71
CA ARG A 37 -2.99 -7.40 -9.31
C ARG A 37 -3.25 -7.68 -7.83
N ILE A 38 -2.81 -8.84 -7.32
CA ILE A 38 -2.98 -9.18 -5.90
C ILE A 38 -2.17 -8.22 -5.01
N GLY A 39 -0.97 -7.81 -5.45
CA GLY A 39 -0.21 -6.78 -4.74
C GLY A 39 -0.99 -5.47 -4.60
N GLU A 40 -1.66 -5.04 -5.67
CA GLU A 40 -2.54 -3.86 -5.63
C GLU A 40 -3.70 -4.06 -4.65
N GLU A 41 -4.39 -5.20 -4.74
CA GLU A 41 -5.49 -5.54 -3.84
C GLU A 41 -5.03 -5.53 -2.36
N ILE A 42 -3.81 -5.98 -2.06
CA ILE A 42 -3.26 -5.92 -0.69
C ILE A 42 -3.18 -4.48 -0.20
N PHE A 43 -2.60 -3.58 -0.99
CA PHE A 43 -2.41 -2.20 -0.54
C PHE A 43 -3.72 -1.40 -0.59
N GLU A 44 -4.61 -1.65 -1.53
CA GLU A 44 -5.98 -1.11 -1.49
C GLU A 44 -6.75 -1.57 -0.25
N GLU A 45 -6.58 -2.83 0.18
CA GLU A 45 -7.20 -3.34 1.41
C GLU A 45 -6.59 -2.70 2.67
N PHE A 46 -5.27 -2.42 2.68
CA PHE A 46 -4.64 -1.61 3.74
C PHE A 46 -5.19 -0.18 3.77
N PHE A 47 -5.43 0.43 2.61
CA PHE A 47 -6.07 1.75 2.52
C PHE A 47 -7.46 1.72 3.15
N GLU A 48 -8.29 0.74 2.81
CA GLU A 48 -9.63 0.60 3.39
C GLU A 48 -9.59 0.29 4.90
N ALA A 49 -8.62 -0.49 5.38
CA ALA A 49 -8.38 -0.67 6.80
C ALA A 49 -8.07 0.67 7.49
N GLY A 50 -7.19 1.49 6.91
CA GLY A 50 -6.89 2.84 7.37
C GLY A 50 -8.13 3.73 7.45
N ARG A 51 -8.94 3.78 6.38
CA ARG A 51 -10.20 4.54 6.35
C ARG A 51 -11.19 4.08 7.40
N SER A 52 -11.31 2.77 7.62
CA SER A 52 -12.26 2.20 8.57
C SER A 52 -12.01 2.63 10.02
N VAL A 53 -10.77 3.02 10.33
CA VAL A 53 -10.36 3.54 11.64
C VAL A 53 -10.09 5.06 11.62
N ALA A 54 -10.52 5.76 10.57
CA ALA A 54 -10.25 7.19 10.38
C ALA A 54 -8.76 7.53 10.58
N TRP A 55 -7.88 6.67 10.05
CA TRP A 55 -6.42 6.83 10.05
C TRP A 55 -5.77 6.84 11.44
N ARG A 56 -6.51 6.39 12.47
CA ARG A 56 -5.98 6.14 13.81
C ARG A 56 -5.29 4.78 13.85
N TYR A 57 -4.06 4.74 13.36
CA TYR A 57 -3.23 3.53 13.22
C TYR A 57 -3.14 2.66 14.48
N ALA A 58 -3.19 3.26 15.67
CA ALA A 58 -3.27 2.53 16.94
C ALA A 58 -4.39 1.46 16.95
N ALA A 59 -5.55 1.77 16.36
CA ALA A 59 -6.68 0.86 16.30
C ALA A 59 -6.43 -0.34 15.37
N ILE A 60 -5.53 -0.24 14.38
CA ILE A 60 -5.17 -1.36 13.50
C ILE A 60 -4.25 -2.32 14.25
N ARG A 61 -3.17 -1.80 14.84
CA ARG A 61 -2.17 -2.62 15.57
C ARG A 61 -2.73 -3.39 16.77
N GLU A 62 -3.84 -2.91 17.35
CA GLU A 62 -4.50 -3.50 18.52
C GLU A 62 -5.54 -4.58 18.17
N GLU A 63 -5.97 -4.69 16.91
CA GLU A 63 -6.86 -5.78 16.48
C GLU A 63 -6.13 -7.13 16.49
N LYS A 64 -6.84 -8.19 16.89
CA LYS A 64 -6.26 -9.54 17.07
C LYS A 64 -5.72 -10.11 15.75
N GLU A 65 -6.44 -9.84 14.67
CA GLU A 65 -6.15 -10.29 13.32
C GLU A 65 -4.83 -9.73 12.77
N THR A 66 -4.34 -8.62 13.34
CA THR A 66 -3.06 -8.03 12.95
C THR A 66 -1.90 -8.99 13.14
N SER A 67 -1.96 -9.89 14.13
CA SER A 67 -0.93 -10.93 14.31
C SER A 67 -0.76 -11.84 13.09
N ASN A 68 -1.87 -12.23 12.45
CA ASN A 68 -1.86 -13.06 11.24
C ASN A 68 -1.31 -12.28 10.05
N VAL A 69 -1.70 -11.02 9.91
CA VAL A 69 -1.19 -10.11 8.87
C VAL A 69 0.32 -9.96 8.99
N ARG A 70 0.84 -9.70 10.20
CA ARG A 70 2.29 -9.60 10.46
C ARG A 70 3.02 -10.89 10.09
N ALA A 71 2.51 -12.05 10.49
CA ALA A 71 3.13 -13.33 10.15
C ALA A 71 3.23 -13.52 8.62
N GLN A 72 2.18 -13.18 7.88
CA GLN A 72 2.20 -13.26 6.42
C GLN A 72 3.13 -12.22 5.76
N ILE A 73 3.23 -11.02 6.32
CA ILE A 73 4.21 -10.01 5.86
C ILE A 73 5.63 -10.52 6.03
N THR A 74 5.96 -11.05 7.21
CA THR A 74 7.30 -11.61 7.47
C THR A 74 7.67 -12.69 6.45
N LEU A 75 6.72 -13.55 6.09
CA LEU A 75 6.92 -14.59 5.06
C LEU A 75 7.11 -14.01 3.64
N ASN A 76 6.47 -12.87 3.33
CA ASN A 76 6.42 -12.30 1.98
C ASN A 76 7.26 -11.03 1.80
N HIS A 77 8.04 -10.59 2.79
CA HIS A 77 8.68 -9.26 2.81
C HIS A 77 9.46 -8.93 1.53
N LYS A 78 10.30 -9.85 1.03
CA LYS A 78 11.07 -9.64 -0.21
C LYS A 78 10.19 -9.38 -1.43
N TRP A 79 9.04 -10.05 -1.49
CA TRP A 79 8.08 -9.88 -2.58
C TRP A 79 7.27 -8.60 -2.43
N LEU A 80 7.00 -8.16 -1.20
CA LEU A 80 6.38 -6.86 -0.95
C LEU A 80 7.34 -5.73 -1.34
N VAL A 81 8.63 -5.82 -0.97
CA VAL A 81 9.68 -4.90 -1.44
C VAL A 81 9.72 -4.85 -2.96
N LEU A 82 9.82 -6.02 -3.60
CA LEU A 82 9.86 -6.08 -5.07
C LEU A 82 8.61 -5.44 -5.69
N PHE A 83 7.42 -5.69 -5.14
CA PHE A 83 6.19 -5.08 -5.63
C PHE A 83 6.26 -3.55 -5.53
N ILE A 84 6.61 -3.02 -4.36
CA ILE A 84 6.67 -1.56 -4.13
C ILE A 84 7.67 -0.93 -5.12
N ASN A 85 8.85 -1.53 -5.30
CA ASN A 85 9.87 -1.04 -6.23
C ASN A 85 9.41 -1.00 -7.69
N VAL A 86 8.71 -2.04 -8.16
CA VAL A 86 8.30 -2.08 -9.56
C VAL A 86 7.00 -1.30 -9.80
N TYR A 87 6.22 -1.00 -8.77
CA TYR A 87 4.91 -0.38 -8.90
C TYR A 87 4.90 0.93 -9.71
N PRO A 88 5.80 1.92 -9.44
CA PRO A 88 5.88 3.14 -10.25
C PRO A 88 6.10 2.85 -11.74
N ASN A 89 7.01 1.93 -12.07
CA ASN A 89 7.32 1.57 -13.45
C ASN A 89 6.12 0.99 -14.19
N PHE A 90 5.19 0.32 -13.50
CA PHE A 90 4.02 -0.31 -14.11
C PHE A 90 2.78 0.59 -14.15
N ARG A 91 2.61 1.47 -13.16
CA ARG A 91 1.40 2.29 -13.02
C ARG A 91 1.59 3.76 -13.31
N ILE A 92 2.82 4.25 -13.27
CA ILE A 92 3.15 5.65 -13.49
C ILE A 92 3.83 5.83 -14.84
N ASP A 93 4.88 5.06 -15.12
CA ASP A 93 5.63 5.19 -16.38
C ASP A 93 4.91 4.60 -17.60
N LEU A 94 4.00 3.65 -17.38
CA LEU A 94 3.12 3.17 -18.43
C LEU A 94 1.90 4.09 -18.51
N ASP A 95 2.01 5.12 -19.36
CA ASP A 95 0.93 6.08 -19.63
C ASP A 95 -0.44 5.38 -19.71
N LEU A 96 -1.38 5.85 -18.89
CA LEU A 96 -2.79 5.44 -18.83
C LEU A 96 -3.07 3.98 -18.38
N VAL A 97 -2.11 3.27 -17.79
CA VAL A 97 -2.38 1.95 -17.19
C VAL A 97 -2.96 2.12 -15.77
N GLY A 98 -4.25 2.41 -15.68
CA GLY A 98 -5.01 2.53 -14.42
C GLY A 98 -5.33 3.97 -14.01
N SER A 99 -6.30 4.15 -13.11
CA SER A 99 -6.73 5.49 -12.65
C SER A 99 -5.75 6.07 -11.62
N ALA A 100 -5.60 7.39 -11.63
CA ALA A 100 -4.86 8.14 -10.61
C ALA A 100 -5.34 7.81 -9.19
N ASP A 101 -6.65 7.65 -9.02
CA ASP A 101 -7.27 7.25 -7.75
C ASP A 101 -6.74 5.90 -7.23
N SER A 102 -6.69 4.86 -8.07
CA SER A 102 -6.13 3.56 -7.67
C SER A 102 -4.65 3.67 -7.28
N VAL A 103 -3.87 4.47 -8.01
CA VAL A 103 -2.45 4.69 -7.68
C VAL A 103 -2.29 5.35 -6.31
N CYS A 104 -3.09 6.37 -6.02
CA CYS A 104 -3.12 7.02 -4.71
C CYS A 104 -3.55 6.06 -3.59
N LYS A 105 -4.57 5.22 -3.83
CA LYS A 105 -5.02 4.20 -2.86
C LYS A 105 -3.91 3.21 -2.52
N VAL A 106 -3.20 2.68 -3.52
CA VAL A 106 -2.06 1.79 -3.28
C VAL A 106 -0.98 2.51 -2.47
N ARG A 107 -0.66 3.77 -2.82
CA ARG A 107 0.35 4.54 -2.06
C ARG A 107 -0.06 4.81 -0.61
N SER A 108 -1.30 5.20 -0.35
CA SER A 108 -1.85 5.33 1.01
C SER A 108 -1.87 3.99 1.74
N GLY A 109 -2.18 2.91 1.03
CA GLY A 109 -2.11 1.54 1.51
C GLY A 109 -0.73 1.15 2.01
N ILE A 110 0.32 1.47 1.25
CA ILE A 110 1.72 1.26 1.65
C ILE A 110 2.02 2.03 2.95
N GLU A 111 1.50 3.25 3.10
CA GLU A 111 1.67 3.99 4.35
C GLU A 111 0.96 3.32 5.53
N VAL A 112 -0.30 2.90 5.36
CA VAL A 112 -1.03 2.18 6.42
C VAL A 112 -0.32 0.86 6.76
N PHE A 113 0.22 0.17 5.77
CA PHE A 113 1.04 -1.02 5.97
C PHE A 113 2.26 -0.72 6.86
N LEU A 114 3.03 0.33 6.55
CA LEU A 114 4.23 0.67 7.31
C LEU A 114 3.94 1.26 8.68
N LYS A 115 3.05 2.26 8.77
CA LYS A 115 2.77 2.99 10.01
C LYS A 115 1.70 2.32 10.87
N GLY A 116 0.71 1.68 10.23
CA GLY A 116 -0.40 1.00 10.89
C GLY A 116 -0.01 -0.26 11.63
N LEU A 117 1.10 -0.88 11.23
CA LEU A 117 1.58 -2.13 11.83
C LEU A 117 2.78 -1.95 12.77
N ALA A 118 3.46 -0.80 12.72
CA ALA A 118 4.59 -0.44 13.57
C ALA A 118 4.20 -0.21 15.04
N GLY A 119 5.21 -0.18 15.91
CA GLY A 119 5.04 -0.04 17.36
C GLY A 119 4.63 -1.35 18.02
N SER A 120 5.06 -2.47 17.43
CA SER A 120 4.61 -3.81 17.82
C SER A 120 5.66 -4.61 18.57
N ASN A 121 6.85 -4.71 17.98
CA ASN A 121 8.08 -5.23 18.55
C ASN A 121 9.23 -4.81 17.64
N ASP A 122 10.42 -4.65 18.21
CA ASP A 122 11.58 -4.10 17.51
C ASP A 122 11.98 -4.91 16.27
N THR A 123 11.81 -6.23 16.28
CA THR A 123 12.18 -7.09 15.15
C THR A 123 11.28 -6.83 13.94
N PHE A 124 9.97 -6.79 14.15
CA PHE A 124 9.03 -6.51 13.08
C PHE A 124 9.08 -5.04 12.63
N ASP A 125 9.30 -4.12 13.57
CA ASP A 125 9.41 -2.71 13.25
C ASP A 125 10.67 -2.41 12.41
N ASN A 126 11.80 -3.10 12.69
CA ASN A 126 12.97 -3.07 11.81
C ASN A 126 12.64 -3.62 10.41
N LEU A 127 11.92 -4.75 10.32
CA LEU A 127 11.49 -5.30 9.03
C LEU A 127 10.65 -4.30 8.23
N LEU A 128 9.73 -3.58 8.87
CA LEU A 128 8.93 -2.56 8.19
C LEU A 128 9.80 -1.40 7.68
N ARG A 129 10.78 -0.96 8.49
CA ARG A 129 11.73 0.07 8.04
C ARG A 129 12.52 -0.42 6.83
N ASP A 130 13.07 -1.63 6.88
CA ASP A 130 13.81 -2.22 5.78
C ASP A 130 12.95 -2.31 4.51
N ILE A 131 11.66 -2.69 4.64
CA ILE A 131 10.73 -2.71 3.51
C ILE A 131 10.49 -1.30 2.95
N GLY A 132 10.39 -0.29 3.81
CA GLY A 132 10.20 1.11 3.40
C GLY A 132 11.41 1.70 2.68
N GLU A 133 12.62 1.39 3.17
CA GLU A 133 13.89 1.83 2.58
C GLU A 133 14.18 1.09 1.27
N GLU A 134 14.12 -0.24 1.28
CA GLU A 134 14.40 -1.06 0.09
C GLU A 134 13.31 -0.93 -0.98
N GLY A 135 12.09 -0.56 -0.59
CA GLY A 135 10.96 -0.34 -1.50
C GLY A 135 10.98 1.02 -2.21
N GLU A 136 11.97 1.87 -1.95
CA GLU A 136 12.15 3.18 -2.63
C GLU A 136 10.87 4.03 -2.69
N ILE A 137 10.09 4.08 -1.60
CA ILE A 137 8.79 4.75 -1.55
C ILE A 137 8.88 6.23 -1.94
N GLU A 138 10.03 6.85 -1.71
CA GLU A 138 10.33 8.22 -2.12
C GLU A 138 10.25 8.41 -3.63
N GLU A 139 10.57 7.40 -4.45
CA GLU A 139 10.41 7.47 -5.90
C GLU A 139 8.94 7.54 -6.29
N LEU A 140 8.10 6.69 -5.69
CA LEU A 140 6.65 6.75 -5.87
C LEU A 140 6.09 8.13 -5.48
N ASP A 141 6.57 8.72 -4.38
CA ASP A 141 6.17 10.06 -3.96
C ASP A 141 6.66 11.15 -4.93
N ARG A 142 7.86 11.02 -5.50
CA ARG A 142 8.38 11.93 -6.54
C ARG A 142 7.51 11.88 -7.79
N CYS A 143 7.16 10.69 -8.27
CA CYS A 143 6.29 10.51 -9.43
C CYS A 143 4.89 11.15 -9.22
N LEU A 144 4.28 10.94 -8.05
CA LEU A 144 2.96 11.52 -7.74
C LEU A 144 3.01 13.06 -7.64
N LYS A 145 4.07 13.63 -7.09
CA LYS A 145 4.28 15.10 -7.08
C LYS A 145 4.37 15.64 -8.50
N LEU A 146 5.09 14.97 -9.39
CA LEU A 146 5.18 15.36 -10.80
C LEU A 146 3.80 15.38 -11.46
N TRP A 147 2.96 14.37 -11.23
CA TRP A 147 1.57 14.37 -11.72
C TRP A 147 0.77 15.58 -11.23
N ALA A 148 0.90 15.91 -9.94
CA ALA A 148 0.21 17.04 -9.34
C ALA A 148 0.64 18.40 -9.90
N GLU A 149 1.94 18.57 -10.14
CA GLU A 149 2.55 19.85 -10.54
C GLU A 149 2.43 20.10 -12.05
N THR A 150 2.57 19.05 -12.86
CA THR A 150 2.58 19.17 -14.33
C THR A 150 1.20 19.03 -14.95
N GLY A 151 0.26 18.41 -14.24
CA GLY A 151 -1.04 18.06 -14.81
C GLY A 151 -0.98 16.97 -15.89
N HIS A 152 0.11 16.20 -15.96
CA HIS A 152 0.29 15.08 -16.92
C HIS A 152 -0.85 14.06 -16.85
N ARG A 153 -1.53 13.96 -15.70
CA ARG A 153 -2.71 13.11 -15.48
C ARG A 153 -3.96 13.95 -15.26
N PRO A 154 -4.86 14.07 -16.25
CA PRO A 154 -6.09 14.86 -16.10
C PRO A 154 -7.11 14.23 -15.13
N ASP A 155 -7.00 12.92 -14.88
CA ASP A 155 -7.79 12.20 -13.88
C ASP A 155 -7.18 12.29 -12.46
N PHE A 156 -5.99 12.86 -12.33
CA PHE A 156 -5.39 13.20 -11.04
C PHE A 156 -6.01 14.52 -10.56
N SER A 157 -7.00 14.42 -9.67
CA SER A 157 -7.68 15.60 -9.15
C SER A 157 -6.73 16.46 -8.31
N LYS A 158 -6.87 17.78 -8.42
CA LYS A 158 -6.04 18.73 -7.67
C LYS A 158 -6.20 18.51 -6.17
N LYS A 159 -5.08 18.58 -5.45
CA LYS A 159 -4.99 18.55 -3.98
C LYS A 159 -6.15 19.35 -3.34
N PRO A 160 -6.95 18.74 -2.43
CA PRO A 160 -7.94 19.49 -1.67
C PRO A 160 -7.25 20.63 -0.89
N SER A 161 -7.79 21.84 -1.01
CA SER A 161 -7.25 23.08 -0.41
C SER A 161 -7.17 23.09 1.13
N ASN A 162 -7.69 22.06 1.79
CA ASN A 162 -8.03 22.03 3.21
C ASN A 162 -7.38 20.85 3.97
N LEU A 163 -6.37 20.21 3.38
CA LEU A 163 -5.56 19.19 4.07
C LEU A 163 -4.26 19.82 4.62
N ASN A 164 -4.14 19.85 5.96
CA ASN A 164 -2.90 20.16 6.67
C ASN A 164 -1.93 18.96 6.59
N GLY A 165 -0.67 19.19 6.25
CA GLY A 165 0.43 18.23 6.44
C GLY A 165 0.59 17.14 5.37
N GLU A 166 1.69 16.40 5.49
CA GLU A 166 2.45 15.55 4.54
C GLU A 166 1.71 14.45 3.76
N HIS A 167 0.38 14.35 3.88
CA HIS A 167 -0.45 13.22 3.44
C HIS A 167 -1.52 13.65 2.42
N TRP A 168 -1.11 14.35 1.37
CA TRP A 168 -2.03 15.00 0.43
C TRP A 168 -2.61 14.08 -0.66
N TRP A 169 -2.09 12.85 -0.80
CA TRP A 169 -2.62 11.79 -1.70
C TRP A 169 -3.78 10.98 -1.09
N TRP A 170 -4.26 11.39 0.09
CA TRP A 170 -5.34 10.75 0.83
C TRP A 170 -6.66 11.33 0.32
N PHE A 171 -7.26 10.67 -0.67
CA PHE A 171 -8.67 10.88 -1.00
C PHE A 171 -9.57 10.25 0.07
#